data_AF-A0A369KVM0-F1
#
_entry.id   AF-A0A369KVM0-F1
#
_cell.length_a   1.000
_cell.length_b   1.000
_cell.length_c   1.000
_cell.angle_alpha   90.00
_cell.angle_beta   90.00
_cell.angle_gamma   90.00
#
_symmetry.space_group_name_H-M   'P 1'
#
loop_
_entity.id
_entity.type
_entity.pdbx_description
1 polymer ?
#
loop_
_entity_poly.entity_id
_entity_poly.type
_entity_poly.pdbx_seq_one_letter_code
_entity_poly.pdbx_strand_id
1 'polypeptide(L)'
;MFQQAKNLAQKLRLPGFLENMERRCAEFESGNLSPYEFLSLLLSDEANSRKNKLNKRLESIARFRHRIDLEDWDASFDRGISKAKMKEIFQLSFLHNRENLGCVLKFSPK
;
A
#
# COMPACT_ATOMS: atom_id res chain seq x y z
N MET A 1 -0.09 -26.40 18.93
CA MET A 1 0.07 -24.96 19.23
C MET A 1 -0.23 -24.10 18.00
N PHE A 2 0.59 -24.18 16.94
CA PHE A 2 0.42 -23.37 15.72
C PHE A 2 -0.96 -23.48 15.05
N GLN A 3 -1.52 -24.69 14.97
CA GLN A 3 -2.85 -24.92 14.39
C GLN A 3 -3.99 -24.30 15.22
N GLN A 4 -3.84 -24.20 16.54
CA GLN A 4 -4.85 -23.58 17.41
C GLN A 4 -4.88 -22.06 17.19
N ALA A 5 -3.72 -21.43 17.06
CA ALA A 5 -3.61 -20.00 16.76
C ALA A 5 -4.20 -19.66 15.38
N LYS A 6 -3.95 -20.49 14.35
CA LYS A 6 -4.60 -20.34 13.04
C LYS A 6 -6.13 -20.44 13.12
N ASN A 7 -6.64 -21.43 13.85
CA ASN A 7 -8.10 -21.59 14.03
C ASN A 7 -8.73 -20.40 14.77
N LEU A 8 -8.04 -19.83 15.77
CA LEU A 8 -8.49 -18.62 16.47
C LEU A 8 -8.45 -17.38 15.57
N ALA A 9 -7.38 -17.20 14.78
CA ALA A 9 -7.27 -16.11 13.83
C ALA A 9 -8.36 -16.15 12.74
N GLN A 10 -8.74 -17.35 12.29
CA GLN A 10 -9.89 -17.55 11.39
C GLN A 10 -11.21 -17.15 12.06
N LYS A 11 -11.45 -17.57 13.31
CA LYS A 11 -12.65 -17.18 14.08
C LYS A 11 -12.74 -15.66 14.27
N LEU A 12 -11.61 -15.00 14.55
CA LEU A 12 -11.52 -13.55 14.75
C LEU A 12 -11.48 -12.76 13.43
N ARG A 13 -11.46 -13.43 12.28
CA ARG A 13 -11.36 -12.82 10.94
C ARG A 13 -10.13 -11.91 10.81
N LEU A 14 -8.95 -12.47 11.10
CA LEU A 14 -7.65 -11.81 10.97
C LEU A 14 -6.89 -12.33 9.72
N PRO A 15 -7.23 -11.88 8.51
CA PRO A 15 -6.63 -12.39 7.28
C PRO A 15 -5.14 -12.01 7.13
N GLY A 16 -4.76 -10.79 7.51
CA GLY A 16 -3.36 -10.35 7.43
C GLY A 16 -2.48 -11.07 8.43
N PHE A 17 -3.04 -11.41 9.60
CA PHE A 17 -2.40 -12.30 10.56
C PHE A 17 -2.14 -13.68 9.94
N LEU A 18 -3.14 -14.32 9.33
CA LEU A 18 -3.00 -15.66 8.77
C LEU A 18 -1.94 -15.76 7.66
N GLU A 19 -1.85 -14.75 6.80
CA GLU A 19 -0.85 -14.69 5.73
C GLU A 19 0.57 -14.45 6.26
N ASN A 20 0.73 -13.60 7.27
CA ASN A 20 2.07 -13.19 7.74
C ASN A 20 2.59 -14.02 8.92
N MET A 21 1.75 -14.79 9.60
CA MET A 21 2.12 -15.51 10.81
C MET A 21 3.28 -16.49 10.60
N GLU A 22 3.29 -17.26 9.51
CA GLU A 22 4.38 -18.20 9.21
C GLU A 22 5.71 -17.48 9.02
N ARG A 23 5.71 -16.38 8.25
CA ARG A 23 6.89 -15.55 8.02
C ARG A 23 7.41 -14.94 9.32
N ARG A 24 6.52 -14.36 10.13
CA ARG A 24 6.92 -13.73 11.40
C ARG A 24 7.42 -14.74 12.43
N CYS A 25 6.89 -15.97 12.45
CA CYS A 25 7.41 -17.04 13.30
C CYS A 25 8.83 -17.45 12.89
N ALA A 26 9.10 -17.59 11.58
CA ALA A 26 10.46 -17.86 11.10
C ALA A 26 11.44 -16.71 11.45
N GLU A 27 11.00 -15.46 11.34
CA GLU A 27 11.79 -14.29 11.77
C GLU A 27 12.09 -14.31 13.28
N PHE A 28 11.12 -14.72 14.11
CA PHE A 28 11.32 -14.87 15.55
C PHE A 28 12.27 -16.02 15.90
N GLU A 29 12.13 -17.18 15.26
CA GLU A 29 13.01 -18.34 15.46
C GLU A 29 14.45 -18.06 15.01
N SER A 30 14.63 -17.19 14.01
CA SER A 30 15.97 -16.72 13.59
C SER A 30 16.67 -15.83 14.62
N GLY A 31 16.04 -15.54 15.77
CA GLY A 31 16.61 -14.78 16.88
C GLY A 31 16.66 -13.26 16.64
N ASN A 32 16.01 -12.78 15.57
CA ASN A 32 16.08 -11.38 15.15
C ASN A 32 15.07 -10.45 15.85
N LEU A 33 14.15 -10.98 16.67
CA LEU A 33 13.02 -10.22 17.19
C LEU A 33 12.76 -10.50 18.67
N SER A 34 12.55 -9.44 19.44
CA SER A 34 11.99 -9.53 20.78
C SER A 34 10.52 -9.99 20.74
N PRO A 35 10.01 -10.72 21.76
CA PRO A 35 8.60 -11.12 21.81
C PRO A 35 7.61 -9.95 21.67
N TYR A 36 7.98 -8.77 22.19
CA TYR A 36 7.16 -7.56 22.08
C TYR A 36 7.14 -7.00 20.66
N GLU A 37 8.28 -7.01 19.97
CA GLU A 37 8.39 -6.56 18.59
C GLU A 37 7.65 -7.48 17.65
N PHE A 38 7.75 -8.80 17.87
CA PHE A 38 6.99 -9.81 17.13
C PHE A 38 5.48 -9.53 17.21
N LEU A 39 4.94 -9.32 18.42
CA LEU A 39 3.51 -9.02 18.58
C LEU A 39 3.11 -7.72 17.90
N SER A 40 3.92 -6.67 18.03
CA SER A 40 3.67 -5.35 17.43
C SER A 40 3.68 -5.41 15.90
N LEU A 41 4.64 -6.14 15.31
CA LEU A 41 4.73 -6.38 13.87
C LEU A 41 3.53 -7.15 13.35
N LEU A 42 3.12 -8.20 14.05
CA LEU A 42 2.01 -9.05 13.65
C LEU A 42 0.66 -8.30 13.68
N LEU A 43 0.46 -7.43 14.68
CA LEU A 43 -0.70 -6.54 14.74
C LEU A 43 -0.65 -5.45 13.67
N SER A 44 0.54 -4.92 13.37
CA SER A 44 0.75 -3.94 12.30
C SER A 44 0.45 -4.53 10.92
N ASP A 45 0.85 -5.77 10.67
CA ASP A 45 0.56 -6.49 9.43
C ASP A 45 -0.96 -6.66 9.22
N GLU A 46 -1.72 -6.97 10.27
CA GLU A 46 -3.19 -7.05 10.20
C GLU A 46 -3.83 -5.67 9.94
N ALA A 47 -3.37 -4.62 10.62
CA ALA A 47 -3.85 -3.26 10.40
C ALA A 47 -3.60 -2.81 8.94
N ASN A 48 -2.42 -3.12 8.41
CA ASN A 48 -2.05 -2.86 7.02
C ASN A 48 -2.91 -3.65 6.03
N SER A 49 -3.18 -4.93 6.29
CA SER A 49 -4.06 -5.76 5.47
C SER A 49 -5.48 -5.16 5.37
N ARG A 50 -6.04 -4.68 6.51
CA ARG A 50 -7.35 -4.02 6.53
C ARG A 50 -7.36 -2.72 5.73
N LYS A 51 -6.32 -1.89 5.88
CA LYS A 51 -6.17 -0.65 5.13
C LYS A 51 -6.07 -0.92 3.63
N ASN A 52 -5.29 -1.92 3.22
CA ASN A 52 -5.15 -2.32 1.83
C ASN A 52 -6.46 -2.83 1.23
N LYS A 53 -7.24 -3.62 2.00
CA LYS A 53 -8.56 -4.09 1.54
C LYS A 53 -9.55 -2.94 1.36
N LEU A 54 -9.53 -1.94 2.26
CA LEU A 54 -10.33 -0.74 2.10
C LEU A 54 -9.93 0.03 0.84
N ASN A 55 -8.63 0.25 0.62
CA ASN A 55 -8.13 0.94 -0.57
C ASN A 55 -8.56 0.23 -1.86
N LYS A 56 -8.35 -1.09 -1.97
CA LYS A 56 -8.80 -1.89 -3.12
C LYS A 56 -10.32 -1.79 -3.35
N ARG A 57 -11.10 -1.75 -2.28
CA ARG A 57 -12.55 -1.54 -2.38
C ARG A 57 -12.88 -0.14 -2.92
N LEU A 58 -12.24 0.90 -2.39
CA LEU A 58 -12.44 2.28 -2.85
C LEU A 58 -12.04 2.44 -4.32
N GLU A 59 -10.90 1.87 -4.73
CA GLU A 59 -10.46 1.81 -6.12
C GLU A 59 -11.48 1.13 -7.02
N SER A 60 -12.01 -0.02 -6.61
CA SER A 60 -13.04 -0.76 -7.36
C SER A 60 -14.34 0.03 -7.50
N ILE A 61 -14.73 0.81 -6.47
CA ILE A 61 -15.92 1.66 -6.51
C ILE A 61 -15.70 2.87 -7.43
N ALA A 62 -14.51 3.46 -7.41
CA ALA A 62 -14.18 4.64 -8.21
C ALA A 62 -14.20 4.36 -9.72
N ARG A 63 -14.07 3.09 -10.15
CA ARG A 63 -14.16 2.66 -11.56
C ARG A 63 -13.34 3.55 -12.50
N PHE A 64 -12.09 3.81 -12.12
CA PHE A 64 -11.19 4.61 -12.96
C PHE A 64 -11.07 3.98 -14.36
N ARG A 65 -11.31 4.77 -15.40
CA ARG A 65 -11.25 4.32 -16.80
C ARG A 65 -9.86 3.81 -17.19
N HIS A 66 -8.83 4.41 -16.62
CA HIS A 66 -7.43 4.06 -16.82
C HIS A 66 -6.73 4.02 -15.46
N ARG A 67 -6.08 2.89 -15.17
CA ARG A 67 -5.12 2.79 -14.07
C ARG A 67 -3.79 3.26 -14.63
N ILE A 68 -3.27 4.36 -14.10
CA ILE A 68 -1.98 4.93 -14.50
C ILE A 68 -1.18 5.03 -13.21
N ASP A 69 -0.13 4.23 -13.09
CA ASP A 69 0.78 4.32 -11.96
C ASP A 69 1.82 5.42 -12.27
N LEU A 70 2.33 6.11 -11.25
CA LEU A 70 3.33 7.17 -11.45
C LEU A 70 4.63 6.63 -12.08
N GLU A 71 4.92 5.34 -11.89
CA GLU A 71 6.07 4.63 -12.48
C GLU A 71 5.95 4.47 -13.99
N ASP A 72 4.73 4.46 -14.54
CA ASP A 72 4.47 4.39 -15.99
C ASP A 72 4.70 5.74 -16.69
N TRP A 73 5.25 6.74 -15.99
CA TRP A 73 5.49 8.05 -16.56
C TRP A 73 6.63 8.02 -17.58
N ASP A 74 6.28 8.18 -18.86
CA ASP A 74 7.26 8.41 -19.92
C ASP A 74 7.70 9.89 -19.98
N ALA A 75 8.95 10.13 -19.60
CA ALA A 75 9.59 11.44 -19.65
C ALA A 75 10.05 11.85 -21.06
N SER A 76 9.90 10.99 -22.07
CA SER A 76 10.30 11.26 -23.47
C SER A 76 9.33 12.22 -24.17
N PHE A 77 8.08 12.30 -23.72
CA PHE A 77 7.08 13.22 -24.24
C PHE A 77 7.07 14.53 -23.44
N ASP A 78 7.22 15.67 -24.12
CA ASP A 78 7.04 16.97 -23.46
C ASP A 78 5.56 17.22 -23.18
N ARG A 79 5.18 17.03 -21.91
CA ARG A 79 3.82 17.25 -21.40
C ARG A 79 3.70 18.57 -20.64
N GLY A 80 4.70 19.45 -20.70
CA GLY A 80 4.71 20.74 -20.02
C GLY A 80 4.87 20.67 -18.49
N ILE A 81 5.29 19.51 -17.95
CA ILE A 81 5.58 19.33 -16.52
C ILE A 81 7.10 19.25 -16.34
N SER A 82 7.66 20.12 -15.50
CA SER A 82 9.09 20.11 -15.22
C SER A 82 9.50 18.88 -14.40
N LYS A 83 10.73 18.38 -14.60
CA LYS A 83 11.27 17.25 -13.82
C LYS A 83 11.27 17.53 -12.31
N ALA A 84 11.45 18.79 -11.91
CA ALA A 84 11.38 19.21 -10.52
C ALA A 84 9.97 19.05 -9.95
N LYS A 85 8.94 19.51 -10.67
CA LYS A 85 7.54 19.37 -10.24
C LYS A 85 7.10 17.92 -10.20
N MET A 86 7.58 17.11 -11.14
CA MET A 86 7.35 15.67 -11.10
C MET A 86 7.93 15.03 -9.84
N LYS A 87 9.19 15.37 -9.49
CA LYS A 87 9.82 14.88 -8.26
C LYS A 87 9.06 15.29 -7.00
N GLU A 88 8.53 16.51 -6.95
CA GLU A 88 7.65 16.97 -5.86
C GLU A 88 6.40 16.10 -5.74
N ILE A 89 5.74 15.78 -6.87
CA ILE A 89 4.56 14.91 -6.89
C ILE A 89 4.92 13.50 -6.40
N PHE A 90 6.05 12.94 -6.84
CA PHE A 90 6.56 11.65 -6.35
C PHE A 90 6.83 11.65 -4.84
N GLN A 91 7.23 12.78 -4.27
CA GLN A 91 7.45 12.94 -2.83
C GLN A 91 6.16 13.14 -2.02
N LEU A 92 4.99 13.13 -2.68
CA LEU A 92 3.69 13.40 -2.05
C LEU A 92 3.66 14.75 -1.33
N SER A 93 4.42 15.75 -1.82
CA SER A 93 4.52 17.07 -1.18
C SER A 93 3.16 17.77 -1.07
N PHE A 94 2.29 17.57 -2.07
CA PHE A 94 0.91 18.08 -2.10
C PHE A 94 0.07 17.62 -0.89
N LEU A 95 0.30 16.41 -0.38
CA LEU A 95 -0.43 15.89 0.78
C LEU A 95 -0.05 16.65 2.05
N HIS A 96 1.25 16.95 2.19
CA HIS A 96 1.78 17.73 3.32
C HIS A 96 1.30 19.18 3.27
N ASN A 97 1.26 19.75 2.07
CA ASN A 97 0.84 21.14 1.82
C ASN A 97 -0.69 21.31 1.79
N ARG A 98 -1.46 20.21 1.86
CA ARG A 98 -2.93 20.18 1.70
C ARG A 98 -3.41 20.82 0.40
N GLU A 99 -2.67 20.59 -0.68
CA GLU A 99 -2.99 21.05 -2.02
C GLU A 99 -3.71 19.96 -2.82
N ASN A 100 -4.67 20.36 -3.66
CA ASN A 100 -5.36 19.44 -4.54
C ASN A 100 -4.59 19.31 -5.87
N LEU A 101 -4.32 18.07 -6.29
CA LEU A 101 -3.76 17.78 -7.62
C LEU A 101 -4.88 17.49 -8.62
N GLY A 102 -4.95 18.32 -9.67
CA GLY A 102 -5.80 18.08 -10.83
C GLY A 102 -4.94 17.80 -12.06
N CYS A 103 -4.96 16.57 -12.56
CA CYS A 103 -4.29 16.22 -13.82
C CYS A 103 -5.28 16.31 -14.98
N VAL A 104 -5.08 17.29 -15.87
CA VAL A 104 -5.86 17.42 -17.11
C VAL A 104 -5.09 16.78 -18.25
N LEU A 105 -5.62 15.70 -18.81
CA LEU A 105 -5.04 15.05 -19.98
C LEU A 105 -5.40 15.86 -21.23
N LYS A 106 -4.41 16.55 -21.82
CA LYS A 106 -4.55 17.10 -23.17
C LYS A 106 -4.39 15.97 -24.18
N PHE A 107 -5.50 15.54 -24.77
CA PHE A 107 -5.47 14.71 -25.97
C PHE A 107 -5.08 15.61 -27.14
N SER A 108 -3.90 15.39 -27.71
CA SER A 108 -3.54 15.99 -29.00
C SER A 108 -4.31 15.23 -30.09
N PRO A 109 -5.16 15.90 -30.89
CA PRO A 109 -5.79 15.26 -32.04
C PRO A 109 -4.70 14.93 -33.07
N LYS A 110 -4.72 13.70 -33.59
CA LYS A 110 -3.90 13.29 -34.74
C LYS A 110 -4.34 14.02 -36.00
#